data_AF-A0A076HNU1-F1
#
_entry.id   AF-A0A076HNU1-F1
#
_cell.length_a   1.000
_cell.length_b   1.000
_cell.length_c   1.000
_cell.angle_alpha   90.00
_cell.angle_beta   90.00
_cell.angle_gamma   90.00
#
_symmetry.space_group_name_H-M   'P 1'
#
loop_
_entity.id
_entity.type
_entity.pdbx_description
1 polymer ?
#
loop_
_entity_poly.entity_id
_entity_poly.type
_entity_poly.pdbx_seq_one_letter_code
_entity_poly.pdbx_strand_id
1 'polypeptide(L)' 'MNDKQCTALVRLQRVLAVAKANKNQLFIQNIEREIAALQRGDCSPLIEKYLSKDEKAWMQL' A
#
# COMPACT_ATOMS: atom_id res chain seq x y z
N MET A 1 7.35 -13.30 -8.94
CA MET A 1 7.44 -12.63 -7.63
C MET A 1 8.92 -12.50 -7.27
N ASN A 2 9.43 -11.32 -6.99
CA ASN A 2 10.81 -11.16 -6.49
C ASN A 2 10.85 -11.00 -4.95
N ASP A 3 12.01 -11.21 -4.34
CA ASP A 3 12.17 -11.17 -2.87
C ASP A 3 11.73 -9.82 -2.25
N LYS A 4 11.87 -8.73 -3.02
CA LYS A 4 11.43 -7.39 -2.62
C LYS A 4 9.89 -7.29 -2.57
N GLN A 5 9.19 -7.84 -3.56
CA GLN A 5 7.72 -7.94 -3.60
C GLN A 5 7.19 -8.81 -2.47
N CYS A 6 7.83 -9.96 -2.20
CA CYS A 6 7.47 -10.82 -1.08
C CYS A 6 7.60 -10.08 0.26
N THR A 7 8.71 -9.35 0.46
CA THR A 7 8.93 -8.54 1.66
C THR A 7 7.88 -7.42 1.81
N ALA A 8 7.54 -6.73 0.72
CA ALA A 8 6.53 -5.68 0.72
C ALA A 8 5.14 -6.22 1.09
N LEU A 9 4.75 -7.37 0.56
CA LEU A 9 3.46 -8.01 0.86
C LEU A 9 3.34 -8.42 2.32
N VAL A 10 4.39 -9.02 2.90
CA VAL A 10 4.40 -9.37 4.33
C VAL A 10 4.19 -8.14 5.21
N ARG A 11 4.81 -7.01 4.85
CA ARG A 11 4.62 -5.73 5.56
C ARG A 11 3.18 -5.23 5.43
N LEU A 12 2.63 -5.22 4.22
CA LEU A 12 1.25 -4.76 3.98
C LEU A 12 0.21 -5.62 4.70
N GLN A 13 0.40 -6.94 4.74
CA GLN A 13 -0.49 -7.84 5.48
C GLN A 13 -0.49 -7.54 6.99
N ARG A 14 0.67 -7.20 7.58
CA ARG A 14 0.75 -6.77 8.98
C ARG A 14 0.00 -5.46 9.22
N VAL A 15 0.19 -4.48 8.35
CA VAL A 15 -0.52 -3.18 8.46
C VAL A 15 -2.03 -3.38 8.29
N LEU A 16 -2.46 -4.26 7.39
CA LEU A 16 -3.88 -4.60 7.19
C LEU A 16 -4.50 -5.19 8.46
N ALA A 17 -3.80 -6.06 9.16
CA ALA A 17 -4.28 -6.63 10.43
C ALA A 17 -4.52 -5.55 11.48
N VAL A 18 -3.61 -4.58 11.62
CA VAL A 18 -3.77 -3.44 12.52
C VAL A 18 -4.93 -2.53 12.08
N ALA A 19 -5.04 -2.27 10.77
CA ALA A 19 -6.14 -1.46 10.22
C ALA A 19 -7.51 -2.09 10.51
N LYS A 20 -7.63 -3.43 10.36
CA LYS A 20 -8.83 -4.22 10.67
C LYS A 20 -9.17 -4.16 12.16
N ALA A 21 -8.19 -4.27 13.04
CA ALA A 21 -8.40 -4.14 14.48
C ALA A 21 -8.96 -2.75 14.85
N ASN A 22 -8.48 -1.70 14.19
CA ASN A 22 -8.91 -0.31 14.42
C ASN A 22 -10.18 0.09 13.64
N LYS A 23 -10.79 -0.82 12.87
CA LYS A 23 -11.99 -0.56 12.04
C LYS A 23 -11.85 0.66 11.11
N ASN A 24 -10.63 0.98 10.68
CA ASN A 24 -10.37 2.11 9.78
C ASN A 24 -10.67 1.70 8.33
N GLN A 25 -11.94 1.75 7.94
CA GLN A 25 -12.44 1.18 6.69
C GLN A 25 -11.76 1.75 5.43
N LEU A 26 -11.49 3.06 5.41
CA LEU A 26 -10.80 3.70 4.28
C LEU A 26 -9.36 3.17 4.14
N PHE A 27 -8.66 3.02 5.26
CA PHE A 27 -7.29 2.52 5.29
C PHE A 27 -7.21 1.02 4.95
N ILE A 28 -8.18 0.22 5.39
CA ILE A 28 -8.32 -1.20 5.02
C ILE A 28 -8.45 -1.33 3.50
N GLN A 29 -9.40 -0.61 2.90
CA GLN A 29 -9.64 -0.65 1.45
C GLN A 29 -8.42 -0.21 0.64
N ASN A 30 -7.65 0.74 1.16
CA ASN A 30 -6.39 1.15 0.56
C ASN A 30 -5.42 -0.04 0.55
N ILE A 31 -5.07 -0.60 1.70
CA ILE A 31 -4.07 -1.67 1.77
C ILE A 31 -4.48 -2.91 0.97
N GLU A 32 -5.76 -3.24 0.90
CA GLU A 32 -6.26 -4.35 0.09
C GLU A 32 -6.04 -4.12 -1.41
N ARG A 33 -6.22 -2.88 -1.91
CA ARG A 33 -5.88 -2.50 -3.29
C ARG A 33 -4.38 -2.60 -3.56
N GLU A 34 -3.56 -2.20 -2.59
CA GLU A 34 -2.11 -2.25 -2.69
C GLU A 34 -1.58 -3.68 -2.81
N ILE A 35 -2.06 -4.56 -1.94
CA ILE A 35 -1.74 -5.99 -1.95
C ILE A 35 -2.14 -6.60 -3.30
N ALA A 36 -3.34 -6.29 -3.80
CA ALA A 36 -3.81 -6.81 -5.07
C ALA A 36 -2.96 -6.36 -6.26
N ALA A 37 -2.48 -5.10 -6.26
CA ALA A 37 -1.56 -4.60 -7.29
C ALA A 37 -0.19 -5.30 -7.24
N LEU A 38 0.41 -5.38 -6.05
CA LEU A 38 1.68 -6.09 -5.85
C LEU A 38 1.61 -7.57 -6.24
N GLN A 39 0.50 -8.24 -5.98
CA GLN A 39 0.28 -9.63 -6.37
C GLN A 39 0.19 -9.82 -7.90
N ARG A 40 -0.36 -8.83 -8.62
CA ARG A 40 -0.38 -8.82 -10.09
C ARG A 40 0.96 -8.43 -10.71
N GLY A 41 1.90 -7.93 -9.91
CA GLY A 41 3.16 -7.36 -10.38
C GLY A 41 3.02 -5.92 -10.89
N ASP A 42 1.87 -5.28 -10.63
CA ASP A 42 1.63 -3.87 -10.95
C ASP A 42 2.39 -2.96 -9.98
N CYS A 43 2.70 -1.73 -10.42
CA CYS A 43 3.15 -0.69 -9.52
C CYS A 43 2.05 -0.31 -8.51
N SER A 44 2.47 0.05 -7.31
CA SER A 44 1.63 0.53 -6.20
C SER A 44 0.65 1.64 -6.66
N PRO A 45 -0.67 1.39 -6.66
CA PRO A 45 -1.67 2.40 -7.07
C PRO A 45 -1.89 3.49 -6.00
N LEU A 46 -1.35 3.34 -4.79
CA LEU A 46 -1.69 4.22 -3.66
C LEU A 46 -0.80 5.44 -3.50
N ILE A 47 0.45 5.34 -3.91
CA ILE A 47 1.35 6.48 -3.82
C ILE A 47 0.88 7.60 -4.75
N GLU A 48 0.37 7.32 -5.95
CA GLU A 48 -0.04 8.41 -6.85
C GLU A 48 -1.43 9.00 -6.57
N LYS A 49 -2.38 8.23 -6.04
CA LYS A 49 -3.77 8.72 -5.87
C LYS A 49 -4.05 9.38 -4.52
N TYR A 50 -3.24 9.10 -3.49
CA TYR A 50 -3.52 9.57 -2.13
C TYR A 50 -2.48 10.53 -1.57
N LEU A 51 -1.33 10.67 -2.22
CA LEU A 51 -0.42 11.75 -1.86
C LEU A 51 -1.03 13.09 -2.26
N SER A 52 -1.06 14.01 -1.30
CA SER A 52 -1.22 15.43 -1.58
C SER A 52 -0.13 15.90 -2.54
N LYS A 53 -0.33 17.06 -3.17
CA LYS A 53 0.69 17.64 -4.06
C LYS A 53 2.04 17.78 -3.35
N ASP A 54 2.03 18.09 -2.06
CA ASP A 54 3.22 18.27 -1.23
C ASP A 54 3.92 16.94 -0.95
N GLU A 55 3.15 15.90 -0.65
CA GLU A 55 3.70 14.55 -0.45
C GLU A 55 4.21 13.93 -1.76
N LYS A 56 3.61 14.28 -2.92
CA LYS A 56 4.13 13.89 -4.25
C LYS A 56 5.47 14.55 -4.56
N ALA A 57 5.62 15.82 -4.22
CA ALA A 57 6.87 16.55 -4.43
C ALA A 57 8.03 15.97 -3.60
N TRP A 58 7.74 15.52 -2.37
CA TRP A 58 8.74 14.87 -1.49
C TRP A 58 9.27 13.53 -2.00
N MET A 59 8.52 12.81 -2.83
CA MET A 59 8.94 11.53 -3.38
C MET A 59 9.77 11.63 -4.67
N GLN A 60 9.90 12.83 -5.24
CA GLN A 60 10.70 13.08 -6.46
C GLN A 60 12.08 13.70 -6.18
N LEU A 61 12.42 13.89 -4.90
CA LEU A 61 13.73 14.30 -4.39
C LEU A 61 14.53 13.09 -3.93
#